data_AF-A0AA38AQE5-F1
#
_entry.id   AF-A0AA38AQE5-F1
#
_cell.length_a   1.000
_cell.length_b   1.000
_cell.length_c   1.000
_cell.angle_alpha   90.00
_cell.angle_beta   90.00
_cell.angle_gamma   90.00
#
_symmetry.space_group_name_H-M   'P 1'
#
loop_
_entity.id
_entity.type
_entity.pdbx_description
1 polymer ?
#
loop_
_entity_poly.entity_id
_entity_poly.type
_entity_poly.pdbx_seq_one_letter_code
_entity_poly.pdbx_strand_id
1 'polypeptide(L)'
;MKSDADRVSNPLTPEQSKAQVMDAAHSIVTTLNITVVEAAIWHASCNDQGDPPFRARMRIAYPPASSFAESDAQIAQMVQQLRGAGWSSDPDFHSHGTSLTKDNVVAVFGPQNVSDPNRDIQIYGECRDTTTTKDTKGPVQRVSVP
;
A
#
# COMPACT_ATOMS: atom_id res chain seq x y z
N MET A 1 -13.98 -14.82 -24.07
CA MET A 1 -12.78 -14.45 -23.29
C MET A 1 -13.18 -14.49 -21.81
N LYS A 2 -12.37 -15.10 -20.94
CA LYS A 2 -12.57 -15.00 -19.47
C LYS A 2 -12.13 -13.63 -18.99
N SER A 3 -12.92 -13.00 -18.13
CA SER A 3 -12.55 -11.74 -17.47
C SER A 3 -11.39 -11.95 -16.50
N ASP A 4 -10.71 -10.88 -16.08
CA ASP A 4 -9.64 -11.00 -15.08
C ASP A 4 -10.17 -11.50 -13.73
N ALA A 5 -11.40 -11.15 -13.38
CA ALA A 5 -12.09 -11.66 -12.20
C ALA A 5 -12.25 -13.20 -12.23
N ASP A 6 -12.56 -13.78 -13.40
CA ASP A 6 -12.73 -15.24 -13.57
C ASP A 6 -11.42 -16.03 -13.42
N ARG A 7 -10.28 -15.34 -13.38
CA ARG A 7 -8.94 -15.94 -13.23
C ARG A 7 -8.43 -15.87 -11.79
N VAL A 8 -9.12 -15.18 -10.90
CA VAL A 8 -8.74 -15.04 -9.49
C VAL A 8 -8.98 -16.37 -8.77
N SER A 9 -7.93 -16.93 -8.19
CA SER A 9 -8.03 -18.03 -7.23
C SER A 9 -8.25 -17.48 -5.82
N ASN A 10 -9.11 -18.17 -5.04
CA ASN A 10 -9.42 -17.82 -3.65
C ASN A 10 -9.83 -16.34 -3.49
N PRO A 11 -10.99 -15.90 -4.01
CA PRO A 11 -11.39 -14.50 -3.93
C PRO A 11 -11.47 -14.00 -2.48
N LEU A 12 -11.14 -12.73 -2.28
CA LEU A 12 -11.32 -12.02 -1.02
C LEU A 12 -12.63 -11.23 -1.07
N THR A 13 -13.29 -11.10 0.08
CA THR A 13 -14.32 -10.08 0.27
C THR A 13 -13.68 -8.68 0.33
N PRO A 14 -14.45 -7.60 0.09
CA PRO A 14 -13.94 -6.24 0.24
C PRO A 14 -13.39 -6.00 1.65
N GLU A 15 -14.07 -6.51 2.68
CA GLU A 15 -13.65 -6.41 4.08
C GLU A 15 -12.33 -7.15 4.35
N GLN A 16 -12.14 -8.34 3.77
CA GLN A 16 -10.88 -9.07 3.89
C GLN A 16 -9.73 -8.35 3.16
N SER A 17 -9.99 -7.80 1.97
CA SER A 17 -9.00 -7.00 1.25
C SER A 17 -8.60 -5.76 2.06
N LYS A 18 -9.58 -5.10 2.70
CA LYS A 18 -9.36 -3.97 3.61
C LYS A 18 -8.53 -4.38 4.84
N ALA A 19 -8.87 -5.49 5.48
CA ALA A 19 -8.14 -5.99 6.65
C ALA A 19 -6.68 -6.27 6.31
N GLN A 20 -6.40 -6.85 5.14
CA GLN A 20 -5.05 -7.17 4.69
C GLN A 20 -4.11 -5.96 4.71
N VAL A 21 -4.56 -4.81 4.18
CA VAL A 21 -3.72 -3.60 4.17
C VAL A 21 -3.68 -2.89 5.54
N MET A 22 -4.72 -3.01 6.36
CA MET A 22 -4.73 -2.48 7.74
C MET A 22 -3.71 -3.23 8.61
N ASP A 23 -3.66 -4.56 8.53
CA ASP A 23 -2.72 -5.39 9.28
C ASP A 23 -1.27 -5.09 8.87
N ALA A 24 -1.02 -4.96 7.56
CA ALA A 24 0.27 -4.53 7.03
C ALA A 24 0.66 -3.12 7.52
N ALA A 25 -0.29 -2.18 7.52
CA ALA A 25 -0.07 -0.82 8.01
C ALA A 25 0.32 -0.79 9.49
N HIS A 26 -0.40 -1.54 10.33
CA HIS A 26 -0.09 -1.66 11.76
C HIS A 26 1.30 -2.24 11.98
N SER A 27 1.64 -3.30 11.25
CA SER A 27 2.97 -3.94 11.28
C SER A 27 4.08 -2.97 10.87
N ILE A 28 3.90 -2.22 9.78
CA ILE A 28 4.86 -1.22 9.29
C ILE A 28 5.05 -0.11 10.30
N VAL A 29 3.97 0.54 10.74
CA VAL A 29 4.07 1.70 11.64
C VAL A 29 4.67 1.31 12.98
N THR A 30 4.29 0.16 13.53
CA THR A 30 4.88 -0.37 14.76
C THR A 30 6.37 -0.68 14.60
N THR A 31 6.76 -1.31 13.49
CA THR A 31 8.17 -1.67 13.24
C THR A 31 9.04 -0.43 13.07
N LEU A 32 8.55 0.55 12.32
CA LEU A 32 9.31 1.77 12.00
C LEU A 32 9.25 2.82 13.10
N ASN A 33 8.27 2.73 14.01
CA ASN A 33 7.98 3.70 15.06
C ASN A 33 7.93 5.15 14.52
N ILE A 34 7.22 5.33 13.40
CA ILE A 34 7.10 6.64 12.72
C ILE A 34 5.89 7.42 13.21
N THR A 35 5.98 8.75 13.17
CA THR A 35 4.82 9.62 13.37
C THR A 35 3.96 9.63 12.12
N VAL A 36 2.69 9.25 12.25
CA VAL A 36 1.71 9.31 11.16
C VAL A 36 0.97 10.64 11.18
N VAL A 37 0.96 11.34 10.04
CA VAL A 37 0.22 12.59 9.82
C VAL A 37 -1.22 12.31 9.40
N GLU A 38 -1.38 11.36 8.47
CA GLU A 38 -2.68 10.93 7.96
C GLU A 38 -2.56 9.49 7.46
N ALA A 39 -3.59 8.67 7.64
CA ALA A 39 -3.73 7.42 6.92
C ALA A 39 -5.09 7.35 6.23
N ALA A 40 -5.11 6.85 5.00
CA ALA A 40 -6.32 6.76 4.20
C ALA A 40 -6.33 5.47 3.38
N ILE A 41 -7.50 4.85 3.26
CA ILE A 41 -7.73 3.58 2.58
C ILE A 41 -8.83 3.71 1.52
N TRP A 42 -8.69 3.00 0.41
CA TRP A 42 -9.69 2.96 -0.66
C TRP A 42 -9.60 1.65 -1.45
N HIS A 43 -10.69 1.29 -2.15
CA HIS A 43 -10.68 0.18 -3.11
C HIS A 43 -10.29 0.69 -4.49
N ALA A 44 -9.31 0.06 -5.12
CA ALA A 44 -8.84 0.37 -6.46
C ALA A 44 -8.94 -0.87 -7.35
N SER A 45 -9.39 -0.69 -8.58
CA SER A 45 -9.29 -1.75 -9.59
C SER A 45 -7.82 -2.05 -9.87
N CYS A 46 -7.56 -3.31 -10.17
CA CYS A 46 -6.23 -3.78 -10.56
C CYS A 46 -5.93 -3.62 -12.05
N ASN A 47 -6.88 -3.12 -12.85
CA ASN A 47 -6.70 -2.83 -14.25
C ASN A 47 -7.15 -1.40 -14.60
N ASP A 48 -6.73 -0.92 -15.75
CA ASP A 48 -7.03 0.44 -16.22
C ASP A 48 -8.49 0.58 -16.68
N GLN A 49 -9.16 -0.54 -16.96
CA GLN A 49 -10.57 -0.55 -17.32
C GLN A 49 -11.45 -0.21 -16.12
N GLY A 50 -10.95 -0.36 -14.89
CA GLY A 50 -11.69 -0.13 -13.65
C GLY A 50 -12.61 -1.28 -13.29
N ASP A 51 -12.44 -2.44 -13.92
CA ASP A 51 -13.29 -3.62 -13.71
C ASP A 51 -12.65 -4.53 -12.65
N PRO A 52 -13.38 -5.50 -12.06
CA PRO A 52 -12.77 -6.43 -11.11
C PRO A 52 -11.65 -7.27 -11.76
N PRO A 53 -10.65 -7.72 -10.97
CA PRO A 53 -10.59 -7.61 -9.52
C PRO A 53 -10.12 -6.24 -9.01
N PHE A 54 -10.60 -5.90 -7.82
CA PHE A 54 -10.14 -4.79 -7.01
C PHE A 54 -9.15 -5.28 -5.94
N ARG A 55 -8.50 -4.31 -5.31
CA ARG A 55 -7.71 -4.45 -4.09
C ARG A 55 -7.97 -3.25 -3.18
N ALA A 56 -7.83 -3.43 -1.88
CA ALA A 56 -7.64 -2.31 -0.99
C ALA A 56 -6.24 -1.71 -1.21
N ARG A 57 -6.16 -0.39 -1.13
CA ARG A 57 -4.92 0.39 -1.11
C ARG A 57 -4.96 1.33 0.08
N MET A 58 -3.81 1.55 0.69
CA MET A 58 -3.65 2.54 1.74
C MET A 58 -2.50 3.49 1.43
N ARG A 59 -2.66 4.75 1.85
CA ARG A 59 -1.58 5.74 1.94
C ARG A 59 -1.37 6.06 3.43
N ILE A 60 -0.13 5.98 3.89
CA ILE A 60 0.28 6.47 5.21
C ILE A 60 1.18 7.66 4.98
N ALA A 61 0.70 8.85 5.32
CA ALA A 61 1.47 10.09 5.27
C ALA A 61 2.30 10.28 6.56
N TYR A 62 3.55 10.70 6.41
CA TYR A 62 4.45 11.03 7.51
C TYR A 62 5.20 12.35 7.24
N PRO A 63 5.77 13.01 8.26
CA PRO A 63 6.38 14.33 8.11
C PRO A 63 7.50 14.33 7.04
N PRO A 64 7.65 15.41 6.26
CA PRO A 64 8.75 15.52 5.32
C PRO A 64 10.09 15.60 6.05
N ALA A 65 11.13 15.01 5.45
CA ALA A 65 12.52 15.23 5.87
C ALA A 65 12.99 16.64 5.48
N SER A 66 14.05 17.15 6.12
CA SER A 66 14.51 18.52 5.89
C SER A 66 15.18 18.73 4.52
N SER A 67 15.62 17.64 3.89
CA SER A 67 16.19 17.64 2.54
C SER A 67 15.88 16.35 1.77
N PHE A 68 16.14 16.36 0.46
CA PHE A 68 16.04 15.16 -0.38
C PHE A 68 17.02 14.06 0.08
N ALA A 69 18.27 14.40 0.38
CA ALA A 69 19.27 13.44 0.82
C ALA A 69 18.90 12.78 2.17
N GLU A 70 18.36 13.56 3.11
CA GLU A 70 17.85 13.00 4.37
C GLU A 70 16.64 12.10 4.14
N SER A 71 15.78 12.44 3.19
CA SER A 71 14.65 11.59 2.80
C SER A 71 15.12 10.23 2.29
N ASP A 72 16.13 10.20 1.42
CA ASP A 72 16.66 8.96 0.86
C ASP A 72 17.31 8.10 1.94
N ALA A 73 18.06 8.73 2.86
CA ALA A 73 18.64 8.04 4.01
C ALA A 73 17.57 7.46 4.95
N GLN A 74 16.49 8.22 5.21
CA GLN A 74 15.36 7.76 6.03
C GLN A 74 14.66 6.56 5.38
N ILE A 75 14.40 6.60 4.06
CA ILE A 75 13.81 5.48 3.32
C ILE A 75 14.72 4.25 3.38
N ALA A 76 16.03 4.42 3.16
CA ALA A 76 16.98 3.32 3.25
C ALA A 76 16.97 2.68 4.65
N GLN A 77 16.90 3.48 5.71
CA GLN A 77 16.81 2.98 7.09
C GLN A 77 15.49 2.22 7.33
N MET A 78 14.34 2.77 6.91
CA MET A 78 13.04 2.11 7.04
C MET A 78 13.02 0.76 6.31
N VAL A 79 13.58 0.71 5.10
CA VAL A 79 13.69 -0.51 4.30
C VAL A 79 14.53 -1.57 5.03
N GLN A 80 15.65 -1.19 5.63
CA GLN A 80 16.49 -2.12 6.40
C GLN A 80 15.77 -2.66 7.63
N GLN A 81 15.05 -1.82 8.37
CA GLN A 81 14.28 -2.25 9.54
C GLN A 81 13.17 -3.25 9.15
N LEU A 82 12.42 -2.96 8.08
CA LEU A 82 11.38 -3.85 7.60
C LEU A 82 11.94 -5.18 7.09
N ARG A 83 13.11 -5.16 6.44
CA ARG A 83 13.83 -6.40 6.10
C ARG A 83 14.14 -7.25 7.33
N GLY A 84 14.58 -6.62 8.42
CA GLY A 84 14.75 -7.28 9.72
C GLY A 84 13.45 -7.86 10.29
N ALA A 85 12.29 -7.27 9.96
CA ALA A 85 10.95 -7.73 10.34
C ALA A 85 10.31 -8.72 9.35
N GLY A 86 11.09 -9.26 8.41
CA GLY A 86 10.66 -10.30 7.46
C GLY A 86 10.01 -9.78 6.18
N TRP A 87 10.11 -8.48 5.89
CA TRP A 87 9.78 -7.96 4.56
C TRP A 87 10.91 -8.24 3.57
N SER A 88 10.59 -8.49 2.31
CA SER A 88 11.59 -8.75 1.26
C SER A 88 11.36 -7.86 0.05
N SER A 89 12.34 -7.77 -0.87
CA SER A 89 12.12 -7.10 -2.14
C SER A 89 11.15 -7.88 -3.02
N ASP A 90 10.28 -7.17 -3.74
CA ASP A 90 9.40 -7.75 -4.76
C ASP A 90 9.93 -7.39 -6.15
N PRO A 91 10.62 -8.32 -6.84
CA PRO A 91 11.20 -8.04 -8.15
C PRO A 91 10.15 -7.91 -9.26
N ASP A 92 8.95 -8.45 -9.06
CA ASP A 92 7.88 -8.46 -10.05
C ASP A 92 6.96 -7.22 -9.89
N PHE A 93 7.04 -6.53 -8.75
CA PHE A 93 6.32 -5.29 -8.52
C PHE A 93 7.08 -4.08 -9.07
N HIS A 94 6.54 -3.51 -10.15
CA HIS A 94 7.12 -2.36 -10.82
C HIS A 94 6.61 -1.05 -10.20
N SER A 95 7.52 -0.25 -9.64
CA SER A 95 7.20 1.06 -9.09
C SER A 95 8.35 2.05 -9.27
N HIS A 96 8.08 3.34 -9.15
CA HIS A 96 9.11 4.38 -9.13
C HIS A 96 9.82 4.52 -7.78
N GLY A 97 9.34 3.84 -6.73
CA GLY A 97 9.91 3.85 -5.39
C GLY A 97 10.55 2.51 -5.02
N THR A 98 11.09 2.43 -3.81
CA THR A 98 11.52 1.12 -3.27
C THR A 98 10.28 0.34 -2.86
N SER A 99 10.12 -0.89 -3.37
CA SER A 99 9.04 -1.81 -3.00
C SER A 99 9.55 -2.91 -2.08
N LEU A 100 8.74 -3.25 -1.07
CA LEU A 100 8.89 -4.41 -0.22
C LEU A 100 7.59 -5.20 -0.18
N THR A 101 7.68 -6.51 -0.02
CA THR A 101 6.52 -7.41 0.08
C THR A 101 6.59 -8.27 1.33
N LYS A 102 5.41 -8.56 1.90
CA LYS A 102 5.21 -9.52 2.99
C LYS A 102 3.75 -9.96 2.97
N ASP A 103 3.48 -11.25 3.14
CA ASP A 103 2.13 -11.82 3.20
C ASP A 103 1.23 -11.39 2.01
N ASN A 104 1.84 -11.34 0.81
CA ASN A 104 1.24 -10.89 -0.47
C ASN A 104 0.78 -9.43 -0.50
N VAL A 105 1.19 -8.61 0.47
CA VAL A 105 1.01 -7.16 0.48
C VAL A 105 2.29 -6.49 0.06
N VAL A 106 2.19 -5.47 -0.78
CA VAL A 106 3.32 -4.65 -1.20
C VAL A 106 3.28 -3.29 -0.52
N ALA A 107 4.39 -2.87 0.07
CA ALA A 107 4.64 -1.52 0.57
C ALA A 107 5.62 -0.81 -0.37
N VAL A 108 5.27 0.40 -0.82
CA VAL A 108 6.09 1.23 -1.70
C VAL A 108 6.46 2.52 -0.97
N PHE A 109 7.76 2.80 -0.93
CA PHE A 109 8.34 4.00 -0.37
C PHE A 109 8.65 4.97 -1.51
N GLY A 110 7.79 5.98 -1.67
CA GLY A 110 7.94 7.01 -2.70
C GLY A 110 9.05 8.00 -2.34
N PRO A 111 9.85 8.47 -3.32
CA PRO A 111 10.81 9.54 -3.10
C PRO A 111 10.10 10.86 -2.76
N GLN A 112 10.78 11.79 -2.08
CA GLN A 112 10.25 13.15 -1.91
C GLN A 112 10.02 13.79 -3.29
N ASN A 113 8.85 14.38 -3.49
CA ASN A 113 8.56 15.25 -4.63
C ASN A 113 8.26 16.67 -4.14
N VAL A 114 8.74 17.68 -4.88
CA VAL A 114 8.43 19.11 -4.63
C VAL A 114 6.93 19.41 -4.66
N SER A 115 6.12 18.59 -5.33
CA SER A 115 4.68 18.78 -5.48
C SER A 115 3.84 18.10 -4.39
N ASP A 116 4.41 17.27 -3.52
CA ASP A 116 3.67 16.59 -2.45
C ASP A 116 4.17 17.07 -1.07
N PRO A 117 3.32 17.75 -0.27
CA PRO A 117 3.75 18.32 1.00
C PRO A 117 4.13 17.27 2.06
N ASN A 118 3.61 16.04 1.93
CA ASN A 118 3.89 14.94 2.86
C ASN A 118 4.60 13.80 2.14
N ARG A 119 5.39 13.02 2.88
CA ARG A 119 5.82 11.70 2.41
C ARG A 119 4.72 10.71 2.55
N ASP A 120 4.77 9.66 1.74
CA ASP A 120 3.91 8.51 1.99
C ASP A 120 4.56 7.14 1.78
N ILE A 121 3.99 6.19 2.50
CA ILE A 121 4.11 4.76 2.25
C ILE A 121 2.78 4.34 1.60
N GLN A 122 2.86 3.76 0.40
CA GLN A 122 1.70 3.18 -0.26
C GLN A 122 1.66 1.69 -0.02
N ILE A 123 0.52 1.19 0.44
CA ILE A 123 0.30 -0.23 0.72
C ILE A 123 -0.72 -0.75 -0.27
N TYR A 124 -0.42 -1.89 -0.90
CA TYR A 124 -1.23 -2.53 -1.91
C TYR A 124 -1.57 -3.93 -1.46
N GLY A 125 -2.85 -4.21 -1.24
CA GLY A 125 -3.34 -5.56 -1.00
C GLY A 125 -3.40 -6.37 -2.30
N GLU A 126 -3.86 -7.61 -2.16
CA GLU A 126 -3.99 -8.52 -3.30
C GLU A 126 -5.15 -8.14 -4.22
N CYS A 127 -4.94 -8.36 -5.52
CA CYS A 127 -5.95 -8.23 -6.57
C CYS A 127 -6.91 -9.42 -6.59
N ARG A 128 -7.62 -9.63 -5.48
CA ARG A 128 -8.48 -10.80 -5.26
C ARG A 128 -9.92 -10.46 -4.89
N ASP A 129 -10.26 -9.17 -4.73
CA ASP A 129 -11.64 -8.76 -4.53
C ASP A 129 -12.39 -8.72 -5.87
N THR A 130 -13.18 -9.76 -6.14
CA THR A 130 -13.96 -9.87 -7.38
C THR A 130 -15.36 -9.30 -7.27
N THR A 131 -15.73 -8.76 -6.10
CA THR A 131 -17.09 -8.32 -5.78
C THR A 131 -17.27 -6.81 -5.80
N THR A 132 -16.20 -6.05 -5.51
CA THR A 132 -16.20 -4.60 -5.69
C THR A 132 -16.25 -4.22 -7.16
N THR A 133 -17.00 -3.18 -7.50
CA THR A 133 -17.13 -2.60 -8.83
C THR A 133 -16.83 -1.10 -8.80
N LYS A 134 -16.83 -0.45 -9.97
CA LYS A 134 -16.71 1.02 -10.06
C LYS A 134 -17.71 1.77 -9.20
N ASP A 135 -18.93 1.23 -9.10
CA ASP A 135 -20.04 1.87 -8.39
C ASP A 135 -20.05 1.53 -6.90
N THR A 136 -19.43 0.41 -6.50
CA THR A 136 -19.46 -0.07 -5.10
C THR A 136 -18.14 0.15 -4.34
N LYS A 137 -17.06 0.58 -5.01
CA LYS A 137 -15.73 0.81 -4.39
C LYS A 137 -15.71 1.84 -3.25
N GLY A 138 -16.77 2.65 -3.14
CA GLY A 138 -16.92 3.66 -2.10
C GLY A 138 -15.91 4.82 -2.21
N PRO A 139 -15.94 5.74 -1.23
CA PRO A 139 -15.01 6.85 -1.15
C PRO A 139 -13.68 6.43 -0.52
N VAL A 140 -12.69 7.33 -0.59
CA VAL A 140 -11.50 7.26 0.26
C VAL A 140 -11.93 7.44 1.72
N GLN A 141 -11.48 6.54 2.60
CA GLN A 141 -11.78 6.53 4.02
C GLN A 141 -10.53 6.91 4.82
N ARG A 142 -10.60 7.95 5.65
CA ARG A 142 -9.54 8.22 6.63
C ARG A 142 -9.62 7.18 7.75
N VAL A 143 -8.45 6.70 8.16
CA VAL A 143 -8.31 5.68 9.21
C VAL A 143 -7.21 6.08 10.18
N SER A 144 -7.27 5.51 11.38
CA SER A 144 -6.17 5.59 12.34
C SER A 144 -5.33 4.32 12.24
N VAL A 145 -4.02 4.52 12.35
CA VAL A 145 -3.02 3.47 12.53
C VAL A 145 -2.24 3.81 13.81
N PRO A 146 -1.58 2.82 14.45
CA PRO A 146 -0.90 3.00 15.74
C PRO A 146 0.12 4.14 15.79
#